data_AF-A0A6J3A8Z5-F1
#
_entry.id   AF-A0A6J3A8Z5-F1
#
_cell.length_a   1.000
_cell.length_b   1.000
_cell.length_c   1.000
_cell.angle_alpha   90.00
_cell.angle_beta   90.00
_cell.angle_gamma   90.00
#
_symmetry.space_group_name_H-M   'P 1'
#
loop_
_entity.id
_entity.type
_entity.pdbx_description
1 polymer ?
#
loop_
_entity_poly.entity_id
_entity_poly.type
_entity_poly.pdbx_seq_one_letter_code
_entity_poly.pdbx_strand_id
1 'polypeptide(L)'
;MPSDRGGATQSGSWAAGVGLAVRAQVWRSHGGRRPRWTLPQLAALGAAGQPPTRQLSSRLSPAPRNLWAMAGLNVSLSFFFATFALCQAARRASKALLPRGAYDHFAREAAGAAQLGACCLEMRVLVEIGPWAGGFGPDLLLTLLFLLLLGHGATLDGASANPTVSLQEFLLAEASLPSTLLKLAAQALGMQAAGALTRLFWAWELSDMHVLQNLMDLHCSTALRTAVPHGALVEGSGAFFFHLTFLHLRNTLPVCRVPAVALLVTVMACAAGPLTSAFFNPTLAASVTFHCSGHTLVQYAQVYWLGPLTGMVLAVLLHHGRLPRLFQRNLFYSQKNKYRIPRAKPAQGPGDTERPAEGCRGQGLGRRRVGGSRQAPAGPGGSL
;
A
#
# COMPACT_ATOMS: atom_id res chain seq x y z
N MET A 1 16.63 -17.45 52.15
CA MET A 1 16.43 -16.01 52.44
C MET A 1 17.76 -15.31 52.21
N PRO A 2 17.76 -14.09 51.63
CA PRO A 2 18.00 -13.82 50.19
C PRO A 2 19.33 -13.03 49.98
N SER A 3 19.84 -12.69 48.78
CA SER A 3 19.18 -11.98 47.67
C SER A 3 20.07 -11.83 46.41
N ASP A 4 19.43 -12.00 45.24
CA ASP A 4 19.53 -11.30 43.94
C ASP A 4 20.87 -11.12 43.18
N ARG A 5 21.02 -11.73 41.97
CA ARG A 5 20.69 -11.27 40.58
C ARG A 5 21.96 -10.78 39.85
N GLY A 6 22.21 -11.03 38.56
CA GLY A 6 21.42 -11.63 37.50
C GLY A 6 22.29 -11.82 36.24
N GLY A 7 21.83 -12.68 35.32
CA GLY A 7 22.47 -12.94 34.04
C GLY A 7 22.23 -11.83 33.02
N ALA A 8 23.19 -11.68 32.09
CA ALA A 8 23.03 -10.92 30.86
C ALA A 8 23.04 -11.89 29.68
N THR A 9 21.86 -12.08 29.09
CA THR A 9 21.59 -12.83 27.87
C THR A 9 21.94 -11.99 26.63
N GLN A 10 22.58 -12.65 25.65
CA GLN A 10 22.78 -12.17 24.29
C GLN A 10 21.43 -11.94 23.60
N SER A 11 21.05 -10.68 23.36
CA SER A 11 20.12 -10.34 22.27
C SER A 11 20.32 -8.88 21.85
N GLY A 12 20.99 -8.66 20.72
CA GLY A 12 21.25 -7.30 20.21
C GLY A 12 21.99 -7.21 18.87
N SER A 13 22.39 -8.32 18.25
CA SER A 13 23.28 -8.29 17.08
C SER A 13 22.56 -8.12 15.73
N TRP A 14 21.26 -8.46 15.62
CA TRP A 14 20.58 -8.50 14.31
C TRP A 14 20.15 -7.13 13.78
N ALA A 15 19.69 -6.21 14.63
CA ALA A 15 19.21 -4.90 14.20
C ALA A 15 20.34 -3.95 13.77
N ALA A 16 21.51 -4.05 14.40
CA ALA A 16 22.69 -3.26 14.04
C ALA A 16 23.30 -3.69 12.69
N GLY A 17 23.20 -4.97 12.33
CA GLY A 17 23.74 -5.52 11.08
C GLY A 17 23.03 -5.03 9.83
N VAL A 18 21.70 -4.89 9.87
CA VAL A 18 20.90 -4.43 8.72
C VAL A 18 21.12 -2.94 8.44
N GLY A 19 21.21 -2.12 9.49
CA GLY A 19 21.51 -0.67 9.36
C GLY A 19 22.91 -0.39 8.78
N LEU A 20 23.92 -1.18 9.16
CA LEU A 20 25.28 -1.04 8.60
C LEU A 20 25.36 -1.51 7.13
N ALA A 21 24.66 -2.60 6.78
CA ALA A 21 24.65 -3.15 5.42
C ALA A 21 24.01 -2.18 4.42
N VAL A 22 22.90 -1.54 4.78
CA VAL A 22 22.22 -0.53 3.95
C VAL A 22 23.10 0.72 3.76
N ARG A 23 23.76 1.17 4.82
CA ARG A 23 24.68 2.33 4.77
C ARG A 23 25.93 2.05 3.92
N ALA A 24 26.42 0.80 3.91
CA ALA A 24 27.56 0.37 3.10
C ALA A 24 27.21 0.20 1.61
N GLN A 25 25.95 -0.12 1.28
CA GLN A 25 25.49 -0.31 -0.10
C GLN A 25 25.23 1.04 -0.81
N VAL A 26 24.75 2.05 -0.08
CA VAL A 26 24.63 3.44 -0.59
C VAL A 26 26.00 4.08 -0.85
N TRP A 27 27.05 3.66 -0.14
CA TRP A 27 28.40 4.22 -0.33
C TRP A 27 29.19 3.60 -1.49
N ARG A 28 28.78 2.44 -2.04
CA ARG A 28 29.51 1.75 -3.13
C ARG A 28 29.03 2.10 -4.54
N SER A 29 27.90 2.79 -4.72
CA SER A 29 27.39 3.17 -6.05
C SER A 29 27.91 4.54 -6.55
N HIS A 30 28.56 5.34 -5.70
CA HIS A 30 29.24 6.58 -6.11
C HIS A 30 30.74 6.34 -6.32
N GLY A 31 31.11 5.86 -7.51
CA GLY A 31 32.48 5.86 -7.99
C GLY A 31 33.00 7.28 -8.31
N GLY A 32 33.13 8.14 -7.29
CA GLY A 32 33.60 9.51 -7.42
C GLY A 32 34.83 9.78 -6.55
N ARG A 33 35.93 10.19 -7.19
CA ARG A 33 37.19 10.58 -6.52
C ARG A 33 36.93 11.69 -5.48
N ARG A 34 37.54 11.57 -4.30
CA ARG A 34 37.56 12.64 -3.28
C ARG A 34 38.24 13.89 -3.86
N PRO A 35 37.67 15.11 -3.75
CA PRO A 35 38.45 16.33 -3.93
C PRO A 35 39.32 16.55 -2.69
N ARG A 36 40.63 16.59 -2.92
CA ARG A 36 41.65 16.86 -1.91
C ARG A 36 41.77 18.38 -1.77
N TRP A 37 41.02 18.97 -0.84
CA TRP A 37 41.19 20.39 -0.53
C TRP A 37 42.50 20.57 0.26
N THR A 38 43.48 21.22 -0.37
CA THR A 38 44.73 21.64 0.28
C THR A 38 44.51 22.98 0.99
N LEU A 39 45.14 23.12 2.15
CA LEU A 39 44.97 24.19 3.13
C LEU A 39 45.78 25.50 2.85
N PRO A 40 45.75 26.10 1.64
CA PRO A 40 46.03 27.54 1.54
C PRO A 40 45.12 28.30 0.56
N GLN A 41 43.80 28.16 0.66
CA GLN A 41 42.83 29.00 -0.09
C GLN A 41 41.72 29.63 0.79
N LEU A 42 41.76 29.43 2.11
CA LEU A 42 40.82 30.02 3.08
C LEU A 42 41.28 31.36 3.69
N ALA A 43 42.40 31.92 3.22
CA ALA A 43 43.03 33.10 3.84
C ALA A 43 42.91 34.41 3.02
N ALA A 44 42.09 34.45 1.98
CA ALA A 44 41.90 35.67 1.17
C ALA A 44 40.41 35.99 1.05
N LEU A 45 39.91 36.77 2.02
CA LEU A 45 38.71 37.64 1.96
C LEU A 45 38.39 38.27 3.34
N GLY A 46 39.17 37.97 4.38
CA GLY A 46 39.17 38.72 5.64
C GLY A 46 40.16 39.89 5.61
N ALA A 47 39.80 41.02 5.00
CA ALA A 47 40.35 42.35 5.32
C ALA A 47 39.70 43.44 4.44
N ALA A 48 38.67 44.14 4.95
CA ALA A 48 38.46 45.58 4.77
C ALA A 48 37.12 46.04 5.38
N GLY A 49 37.21 46.94 6.37
CA GLY A 49 36.15 47.94 6.66
C GLY A 49 35.12 47.62 7.75
N GLN A 50 35.42 47.98 9.00
CA GLN A 50 34.39 48.29 10.02
C GLN A 50 34.21 49.81 10.12
N PRO A 51 32.97 50.33 10.15
CA PRO A 51 32.65 51.57 10.84
C PRO A 51 31.92 51.31 12.17
N PRO A 52 32.06 52.17 13.19
CA PRO A 52 31.47 51.95 14.50
C PRO A 52 30.10 52.63 14.58
N THR A 53 29.03 51.87 14.82
CA THR A 53 27.80 52.44 15.38
C THR A 53 27.24 51.55 16.47
N ARG A 54 27.27 52.15 17.67
CA ARG A 54 26.70 51.75 18.96
C ARG A 54 25.30 51.15 18.85
N GLN A 55 25.14 50.00 19.51
CA GLN A 55 24.08 49.71 20.48
C GLN A 55 22.70 50.36 20.25
N LEU A 56 21.86 49.72 19.43
CA LEU A 56 20.42 49.66 19.69
C LEU A 56 19.77 48.46 18.97
N SER A 57 20.22 47.25 19.32
CA SER A 57 19.58 45.99 18.89
C SER A 57 19.69 44.98 20.03
N SER A 58 19.11 45.33 21.16
CA SER A 58 18.97 44.43 22.30
C SER A 58 17.55 44.53 22.83
N ARG A 59 16.62 43.77 22.21
CA ARG A 59 15.36 43.28 22.81
C ARG A 59 14.45 42.54 21.81
N LEU A 60 15.00 41.61 21.05
CA LEU A 60 14.25 40.40 20.67
C LEU A 60 15.26 39.24 20.70
N SER A 61 15.25 38.47 21.80
CA SER A 61 15.90 37.17 21.79
C SER A 61 15.28 36.36 20.65
N PRO A 62 16.05 35.83 19.69
CA PRO A 62 15.50 34.82 18.79
C PRO A 62 15.09 33.67 19.69
N ALA A 63 13.78 33.35 19.73
CA ALA A 63 13.33 32.15 20.42
C ALA A 63 14.20 30.97 19.95
N PRO A 64 14.64 30.09 20.87
CA PRO A 64 15.59 29.04 20.53
C PRO A 64 15.03 28.24 19.35
N ARG A 65 15.85 27.91 18.34
CA ARG A 65 15.41 27.16 17.13
C ARG A 65 14.56 25.92 17.49
N ASN A 66 14.84 25.34 18.64
CA ASN A 66 14.14 24.22 19.26
C ASN A 66 12.64 24.49 19.46
N LEU A 67 12.24 25.72 19.79
CA LEU A 67 10.85 26.08 20.08
C LEU A 67 10.00 26.12 18.81
N TRP A 68 10.52 26.67 17.72
CA TRP A 68 9.88 26.71 16.40
C TRP A 68 9.80 25.31 15.76
N ALA A 69 10.87 24.52 15.91
CA ALA A 69 10.90 23.12 15.48
C ALA A 69 9.83 22.28 16.20
N MET A 70 9.68 22.44 17.51
CA MET A 70 8.66 21.73 18.29
C MET A 70 7.24 22.21 17.94
N ALA A 71 7.06 23.49 17.66
CA ALA A 71 5.76 24.02 17.21
C ALA A 71 5.31 23.39 15.90
N GLY A 72 6.17 23.35 14.86
CA GLY A 72 5.84 22.73 13.58
C GLY A 72 5.49 21.24 13.71
N LEU A 73 6.28 20.48 14.47
CA LEU A 73 5.99 19.07 14.74
C LEU A 73 4.63 18.89 15.45
N ASN A 74 4.34 19.71 16.46
CA ASN A 74 3.08 19.63 17.20
C ASN A 74 1.85 19.96 16.34
N VAL A 75 2.00 20.89 15.39
CA VAL A 75 0.95 21.22 14.42
C VAL A 75 0.68 20.02 13.50
N SER A 76 1.71 19.38 12.94
CA SER A 76 1.54 18.18 12.12
C SER A 76 0.99 16.99 12.92
N LEU A 77 1.44 16.78 14.16
CA LEU A 77 0.88 15.76 15.05
C LEU A 77 -0.61 16.00 15.31
N SER A 78 -0.99 17.24 15.62
CA SER A 78 -2.39 17.64 15.78
C SER A 78 -3.20 17.36 14.51
N PHE A 79 -2.65 17.65 13.33
CA PHE A 79 -3.28 17.34 12.05
C PHE A 79 -3.51 15.84 11.86
N PHE A 80 -2.52 15.00 12.17
CA PHE A 80 -2.67 13.55 12.10
C PHE A 80 -3.79 13.07 13.03
N PHE A 81 -3.76 13.46 14.31
CA PHE A 81 -4.81 13.09 15.26
C PHE A 81 -6.20 13.55 14.82
N ALA A 82 -6.33 14.80 14.35
CA ALA A 82 -7.58 15.34 13.85
C ALA A 82 -8.09 14.56 12.62
N THR A 83 -7.21 14.23 11.68
CA THR A 83 -7.54 13.43 10.48
C THR A 83 -8.04 12.05 10.87
N PHE A 84 -7.36 11.38 11.80
CA PHE A 84 -7.78 10.08 12.34
C PHE A 84 -9.14 10.16 13.03
N ALA A 85 -9.35 11.17 13.88
CA ALA A 85 -10.61 11.38 14.58
C ALA A 85 -11.76 11.65 13.60
N LEU A 86 -11.55 12.52 12.61
CA LEU A 86 -12.52 12.87 11.59
C LEU A 86 -12.90 11.64 10.74
N CYS A 87 -11.92 10.89 10.24
CA CYS A 87 -12.18 9.69 9.44
C CYS A 87 -12.88 8.62 10.28
N GLN A 88 -12.53 8.47 11.55
CA GLN A 88 -13.18 7.53 12.45
C GLN A 88 -14.63 7.94 12.76
N ALA A 89 -14.89 9.24 12.95
CA ALA A 89 -16.24 9.78 13.11
C ALA A 89 -17.07 9.57 11.83
N ALA A 90 -16.50 9.86 10.66
CA ALA A 90 -17.13 9.63 9.36
C ALA A 90 -17.51 8.16 9.15
N ARG A 91 -16.63 7.21 9.51
CA ARG A 91 -16.95 5.77 9.49
C ARG A 91 -18.14 5.45 10.40
N ARG A 92 -18.15 5.94 11.65
CA ARG A 92 -19.24 5.67 12.61
C ARG A 92 -20.57 6.25 12.13
N ALA A 93 -20.57 7.50 11.67
CA ALA A 93 -21.76 8.13 11.10
C ALA A 93 -22.26 7.38 9.86
N SER A 94 -21.35 6.99 8.95
CA SER A 94 -21.70 6.23 7.75
C SER A 94 -22.29 4.86 8.08
N LYS A 95 -21.76 4.14 9.09
CA LYS A 95 -22.34 2.87 9.56
C LYS A 95 -23.76 3.04 10.11
N ALA A 96 -24.05 4.19 10.72
CA ALA A 96 -25.35 4.49 11.30
C ALA A 96 -26.38 4.94 10.24
N LEU A 97 -25.93 5.66 9.20
CA LEU A 97 -26.82 6.33 8.24
C LEU A 97 -26.98 5.59 6.91
N LEU A 98 -26.02 4.75 6.52
CA LEU A 98 -26.01 4.11 5.19
C LEU A 98 -26.38 2.62 5.26
N PRO A 99 -26.99 2.07 4.18
CA PRO A 99 -27.12 0.63 4.02
C PRO A 99 -25.75 -0.07 4.06
N ARG A 100 -25.71 -1.30 4.59
CA ARG A 100 -24.46 -2.08 4.76
C ARG A 100 -23.61 -2.14 3.48
N GLY A 101 -24.22 -2.43 2.33
CA GLY A 101 -23.48 -2.50 1.06
C GLY A 101 -22.85 -1.17 0.63
N ALA A 102 -23.52 -0.04 0.87
CA ALA A 102 -22.97 1.28 0.58
C ALA A 102 -21.80 1.63 1.51
N TYR A 103 -21.89 1.21 2.79
CA TYR A 103 -20.77 1.32 3.71
C TYR A 103 -19.57 0.46 3.26
N ASP A 104 -19.81 -0.82 2.96
CA ASP A 104 -18.79 -1.83 2.68
C ASP A 104 -18.05 -1.63 1.35
N HIS A 105 -18.69 -1.00 0.37
CA HIS A 105 -18.10 -0.83 -0.96
C HIS A 105 -17.71 0.61 -1.28
N PHE A 106 -18.20 1.59 -0.51
CA PHE A 106 -17.94 3.01 -0.78
C PHE A 106 -17.43 3.76 0.44
N ALA A 107 -18.25 3.93 1.49
CA ALA A 107 -17.94 4.89 2.56
C ALA A 107 -16.64 4.57 3.31
N ARG A 108 -16.39 3.29 3.63
CA ARG A 108 -15.15 2.91 4.33
C ARG A 108 -13.89 3.01 3.45
N GLU A 109 -14.04 2.85 2.13
CA GLU A 109 -12.95 3.03 1.16
C GLU A 109 -12.60 4.51 1.01
N ALA A 110 -13.61 5.37 0.90
CA ALA A 110 -13.43 6.82 0.84
C ALA A 110 -12.75 7.34 2.13
N ALA A 111 -13.23 6.93 3.31
CA ALA A 111 -12.61 7.31 4.58
C ALA A 111 -11.18 6.75 4.73
N GLY A 112 -10.93 5.52 4.25
CA GLY A 112 -9.59 4.93 4.23
C GLY A 112 -8.61 5.71 3.36
N ALA A 113 -8.99 5.96 2.10
CA ALA A 113 -8.19 6.72 1.17
C ALA A 113 -7.97 8.17 1.63
N ALA A 114 -8.99 8.82 2.19
CA ALA A 114 -8.86 10.18 2.73
C ALA A 114 -7.88 10.24 3.90
N GLN A 115 -7.98 9.30 4.85
CA GLN A 115 -7.08 9.24 5.99
C GLN A 115 -5.63 9.01 5.55
N LEU A 116 -5.39 8.05 4.66
CA LEU A 116 -4.06 7.76 4.12
C LEU A 116 -3.51 8.95 3.35
N GLY A 117 -4.29 9.49 2.40
CA GLY A 117 -3.88 10.60 1.55
C GLY A 117 -3.52 11.85 2.34
N ALA A 118 -4.36 12.25 3.30
CA ALA A 118 -4.13 13.45 4.10
C ALA A 118 -2.87 13.29 4.98
N CYS A 119 -2.72 12.13 5.64
CA CYS A 119 -1.53 11.85 6.44
C CYS A 119 -0.27 11.78 5.58
N CYS A 120 -0.32 11.19 4.38
CA CYS A 120 0.83 11.13 3.46
C CYS A 120 1.23 12.50 2.94
N LEU A 121 0.28 13.38 2.62
CA LEU A 121 0.57 14.75 2.18
C LEU A 121 1.26 15.56 3.28
N GLU A 122 0.75 15.50 4.52
CA GLU A 122 1.40 16.20 5.64
C GLU A 122 2.75 15.56 6.01
N MET A 123 2.86 14.23 5.94
CA MET A 123 4.13 13.55 6.14
C MET A 123 5.16 13.97 5.09
N ARG A 124 4.75 14.26 3.86
CA ARG A 124 5.63 14.78 2.81
C ARG A 124 6.20 16.14 3.16
N VAL A 125 5.40 17.05 3.73
CA VAL A 125 5.87 18.34 4.25
C VAL A 125 6.95 18.12 5.31
N LEU A 126 6.71 17.21 6.26
CA LEU A 126 7.70 16.88 7.28
C LEU A 126 8.99 16.28 6.72
N VAL A 127 8.93 15.51 5.63
CA VAL A 127 10.11 14.91 4.98
C VAL A 127 10.88 15.92 4.13
N GLU A 128 10.18 16.75 3.37
CA GLU A 128 10.81 17.69 2.42
C GLU A 128 11.30 18.96 3.11
N ILE A 129 10.54 19.46 4.10
CA ILE A 129 10.80 20.73 4.78
C ILE A 129 11.39 20.54 6.18
N GLY A 130 10.90 19.53 6.90
CA GLY A 130 11.27 19.28 8.30
C GLY A 130 12.78 19.17 8.60
N PRO A 131 13.61 18.50 7.77
CA PRO A 131 15.04 18.36 8.05
C PRO A 131 15.80 19.69 8.11
N TRP A 132 15.40 20.68 7.30
CA TRP A 132 16.13 21.95 7.22
C TRP A 132 15.41 23.10 7.91
N ALA A 133 14.07 23.08 8.00
CA ALA A 133 13.30 24.07 8.76
C ALA A 133 13.24 23.74 10.27
N GLY A 134 13.08 22.46 10.62
CA GLY A 134 12.92 22.00 12.01
C GLY A 134 14.08 21.15 12.55
N GLY A 135 15.08 20.82 11.73
CA GLY A 135 16.18 19.94 12.13
C GLY A 135 15.75 18.49 12.39
N PHE A 136 14.67 18.02 11.77
CA PHE A 136 14.14 16.68 12.01
C PHE A 136 15.05 15.59 11.43
N GLY A 137 15.46 14.65 12.29
CA GLY A 137 16.25 13.50 11.89
C GLY A 137 15.43 12.46 11.11
N PRO A 138 16.09 11.65 10.27
CA PRO A 138 15.42 10.61 9.48
C PRO A 138 14.72 9.57 10.37
N ASP A 139 15.26 9.27 11.55
CA ASP A 139 14.70 8.28 12.48
C ASP A 139 13.33 8.73 13.04
N LEU A 140 13.18 10.02 13.34
CA LEU A 140 11.90 10.60 13.78
C LEU A 140 10.86 10.48 12.66
N LEU A 141 11.23 10.89 11.44
CA LEU A 141 10.33 10.85 10.29
C LEU A 141 9.89 9.42 9.95
N LEU A 142 10.83 8.47 10.00
CA LEU A 142 10.53 7.06 9.75
C LEU A 142 9.64 6.46 10.84
N THR A 143 9.87 6.84 12.10
CA THR A 143 9.02 6.43 13.23
C THR A 143 7.60 6.99 13.08
N LEU A 144 7.45 8.26 12.71
CA LEU A 144 6.15 8.86 12.45
C LEU A 144 5.43 8.16 11.29
N LEU A 145 6.12 7.91 10.18
CA LEU A 145 5.57 7.16 9.06
C LEU A 145 5.08 5.77 9.49
N PHE A 146 5.89 5.04 10.25
CA PHE A 146 5.51 3.74 10.79
C PHE A 146 4.24 3.82 11.65
N LEU A 147 4.18 4.77 12.58
CA LEU A 147 3.02 4.96 13.46
C LEU A 147 1.76 5.35 12.68
N LEU A 148 1.89 6.18 11.65
CA LEU A 148 0.78 6.56 10.77
C LEU A 148 0.25 5.35 9.99
N LEU A 149 1.14 4.54 9.41
CA LEU A 149 0.77 3.32 8.68
C LEU A 149 0.18 2.27 9.61
N LEU A 150 0.71 2.14 10.83
CA LEU A 150 0.20 1.26 11.88
C LEU A 150 -1.22 1.66 12.29
N GLY A 151 -1.42 2.94 12.60
CA GLY A 151 -2.74 3.49 12.92
C GLY A 151 -3.71 3.33 11.74
N HIS A 152 -3.26 3.62 10.53
CA HIS A 152 -4.07 3.49 9.33
C HIS A 152 -4.56 2.05 9.13
N GLY A 153 -3.66 1.07 9.21
CA GLY A 153 -4.02 -0.34 9.12
C GLY A 153 -4.94 -0.81 10.25
N ALA A 154 -4.78 -0.27 11.46
CA ALA A 154 -5.63 -0.60 12.61
C ALA A 154 -7.06 -0.02 12.49
N THR A 155 -7.20 1.12 11.82
CA THR A 155 -8.49 1.84 11.65
C THR A 155 -9.15 1.60 10.29
N LEU A 156 -8.52 0.79 9.43
CA LEU A 156 -8.93 0.58 8.04
C LEU A 156 -10.32 -0.08 7.91
N ASP A 157 -10.78 -0.78 8.94
CA ASP A 157 -12.10 -1.44 8.99
C ASP A 157 -12.36 -2.35 7.76
N GLY A 158 -11.29 -3.03 7.34
CA GLY A 158 -11.27 -3.92 6.18
C GLY A 158 -11.34 -3.22 4.81
N ALA A 159 -11.29 -1.89 4.74
CA ALA A 159 -11.15 -1.18 3.49
C ALA A 159 -9.82 -1.57 2.80
N SER A 160 -9.76 -1.39 1.49
CA SER A 160 -8.55 -1.62 0.72
C SER A 160 -7.70 -0.35 0.62
N ALA A 161 -8.32 0.84 0.47
CA ALA A 161 -7.67 2.15 0.35
C ALA A 161 -6.56 2.25 -0.72
N ASN A 162 -6.47 1.23 -1.59
CA ASN A 162 -5.46 1.08 -2.63
C ASN A 162 -6.09 0.34 -3.83
N PRO A 163 -6.05 0.93 -5.04
CA PRO A 163 -6.58 0.33 -6.26
C PRO A 163 -6.03 -1.06 -6.55
N THR A 164 -4.75 -1.31 -6.30
CA THR A 164 -4.13 -2.61 -6.60
C THR A 164 -4.67 -3.69 -5.68
N VAL A 165 -5.05 -3.36 -4.44
CA VAL A 165 -5.70 -4.28 -3.50
C VAL A 165 -7.14 -4.58 -3.94
N SER A 166 -7.91 -3.56 -4.33
CA SER A 166 -9.27 -3.78 -4.85
C SER A 166 -9.28 -4.63 -6.14
N LEU A 167 -8.29 -4.42 -7.01
CA LEU A 167 -8.11 -5.23 -8.22
C LEU A 167 -7.63 -6.65 -7.90
N GLN A 168 -6.78 -6.83 -6.89
CA GLN A 168 -6.38 -8.16 -6.42
C GLN A 168 -7.61 -8.98 -6.00
N GLU A 169 -8.48 -8.41 -5.15
CA GLU A 169 -9.72 -9.08 -4.71
C GLU A 169 -10.61 -9.45 -5.91
N PHE A 170 -10.71 -8.57 -6.90
CA PHE A 170 -11.43 -8.85 -8.14
C PHE A 170 -10.83 -10.03 -8.92
N LEU A 171 -9.50 -10.02 -9.14
CA LEU A 171 -8.78 -11.07 -9.88
C LEU A 171 -8.85 -12.44 -9.19
N LEU A 172 -8.89 -12.44 -7.86
CA LEU A 172 -9.09 -13.63 -7.02
C LEU A 172 -10.55 -14.10 -6.94
N ALA A 173 -11.48 -13.39 -7.60
CA ALA A 173 -12.92 -13.63 -7.54
C ALA A 173 -13.53 -13.47 -6.13
N GLU A 174 -12.88 -12.69 -5.26
CA GLU A 174 -13.35 -12.32 -3.93
C GLU A 174 -14.29 -11.09 -3.95
N ALA A 175 -14.22 -10.29 -5.03
CA ALA A 175 -15.10 -9.15 -5.28
C ALA A 175 -15.79 -9.21 -6.66
N SER A 176 -16.96 -8.57 -6.77
CA SER A 176 -17.68 -8.38 -8.03
C SER A 176 -17.20 -7.12 -8.75
N LEU A 177 -17.33 -7.07 -10.09
CA LEU A 177 -16.91 -5.91 -10.87
C LEU A 177 -17.58 -4.59 -10.40
N PRO A 178 -18.90 -4.52 -10.15
CA PRO A 178 -19.53 -3.29 -9.67
C PRO A 178 -19.00 -2.85 -8.30
N SER A 179 -18.76 -3.82 -7.39
CA SER A 179 -18.17 -3.53 -6.08
C SER A 179 -16.78 -2.93 -6.25
N THR A 180 -15.92 -3.55 -7.06
CA THR A 180 -14.57 -3.05 -7.32
C THR A 180 -14.58 -1.65 -7.92
N LEU A 181 -15.42 -1.38 -8.93
CA LEU A 181 -15.55 -0.04 -9.51
C LEU A 181 -15.98 1.00 -8.47
N LEU A 182 -16.90 0.63 -7.58
CA LEU A 182 -17.36 1.51 -6.51
C LEU A 182 -16.24 1.79 -5.48
N LYS A 183 -15.42 0.78 -5.14
CA LYS A 183 -14.22 0.97 -4.30
C LYS A 183 -13.21 1.92 -4.95
N LEU A 184 -12.93 1.75 -6.25
CA LEU A 184 -12.00 2.61 -6.99
C LEU A 184 -12.48 4.07 -7.03
N ALA A 185 -13.78 4.28 -7.29
CA ALA A 185 -14.37 5.61 -7.26
C ALA A 185 -14.30 6.23 -5.86
N ALA A 186 -14.62 5.45 -4.82
CA ALA A 186 -14.53 5.90 -3.44
C ALA A 186 -13.09 6.28 -3.04
N GLN A 187 -12.10 5.51 -3.46
CA GLN A 187 -10.69 5.80 -3.20
C GLN A 187 -10.25 7.10 -3.88
N ALA A 188 -10.65 7.32 -5.14
CA ALA A 188 -10.36 8.56 -5.85
C ALA A 188 -11.01 9.78 -5.18
N LEU A 189 -12.28 9.65 -4.74
CA LEU A 189 -12.97 10.70 -4.00
C LEU A 189 -12.33 10.97 -2.63
N GLY A 190 -11.93 9.92 -1.92
CA GLY A 190 -11.20 10.03 -0.65
C GLY A 190 -9.88 10.78 -0.82
N MET A 191 -9.10 10.46 -1.86
CA MET A 191 -7.85 11.17 -2.17
C MET A 191 -8.08 12.64 -2.54
N GLN A 192 -9.17 12.97 -3.25
CA GLN A 192 -9.54 14.35 -3.54
C GLN A 192 -9.93 15.11 -2.26
N ALA A 193 -10.73 14.49 -1.38
CA ALA A 193 -11.09 15.06 -0.10
C ALA A 193 -9.87 15.28 0.80
N ALA A 194 -8.92 14.33 0.81
CA ALA A 194 -7.63 14.49 1.47
C ALA A 194 -6.87 15.71 0.94
N GLY A 195 -6.71 15.83 -0.38
CA GLY A 195 -6.02 16.96 -0.98
C GLY A 195 -6.70 18.31 -0.70
N ALA A 196 -8.03 18.35 -0.62
CA ALA A 196 -8.76 19.56 -0.24
C ALA A 196 -8.56 19.89 1.25
N LEU A 197 -8.70 18.91 2.14
CA LEU A 197 -8.51 19.06 3.58
C LEU A 197 -7.10 19.55 3.91
N THR A 198 -6.09 18.90 3.32
CA THR A 198 -4.68 19.25 3.57
C THR A 198 -4.34 20.64 3.02
N ARG A 199 -4.82 21.01 1.83
CA ARG A 199 -4.62 22.37 1.30
C ARG A 199 -5.29 23.45 2.15
N LEU A 200 -6.50 23.18 2.65
CA LEU A 200 -7.16 24.09 3.60
C LEU A 200 -6.35 24.26 4.88
N PHE A 201 -5.81 23.16 5.40
CA PHE A 201 -4.97 23.18 6.59
C PHE A 201 -3.66 23.96 6.37
N TRP A 202 -3.00 23.76 5.23
CA TRP A 202 -1.80 24.49 4.86
C TRP A 202 -2.07 25.99 4.68
N ALA A 203 -3.23 26.36 4.13
CA ALA A 203 -3.65 27.75 3.98
C ALA A 203 -3.85 28.51 5.30
N TRP A 204 -3.99 27.80 6.43
CA TRP A 204 -4.01 28.44 7.75
C TRP A 204 -2.63 28.83 8.29
N GLU A 205 -1.55 28.38 7.64
CA GLU A 205 -0.18 28.83 7.92
C GLU A 205 0.22 28.72 9.40
N LEU A 206 -0.26 27.67 10.06
CA LEU A 206 -0.09 27.45 11.51
C LEU A 206 1.38 27.19 11.92
N SER A 207 2.28 26.96 10.97
CA SER A 207 3.71 26.81 11.20
C SER A 207 4.53 27.36 10.04
N ASP A 208 5.81 27.68 10.30
CA ASP A 208 6.76 28.09 9.27
C ASP A 208 6.89 27.06 8.14
N MET A 209 6.68 25.77 8.44
CA MET A 209 6.70 24.71 7.42
C MET A 209 5.50 24.81 6.48
N HIS A 210 4.33 25.22 6.98
CA HIS A 210 3.13 25.40 6.18
C HIS A 210 3.18 26.68 5.34
N VAL A 211 3.70 27.77 5.91
CA VAL A 211 3.99 29.00 5.13
C VAL A 211 4.89 28.67 3.95
N LEU A 212 5.99 27.98 4.22
CA LEU A 212 6.96 27.59 3.22
C LEU A 212 6.40 26.59 2.20
N GLN A 213 5.58 25.64 2.64
CA GLN A 213 4.87 24.74 1.74
C GLN A 213 3.97 25.51 0.77
N ASN A 214 3.20 26.50 1.23
CA ASN A 214 2.37 27.34 0.36
C ASN A 214 3.20 28.13 -0.65
N LEU A 215 4.36 28.65 -0.24
CA LEU A 215 5.29 29.35 -1.15
C LEU A 215 5.88 28.39 -2.21
N MET A 216 6.13 27.13 -1.82
CA MET A 216 6.67 26.10 -2.70
C MET A 216 5.63 25.45 -3.62
N ASP A 217 4.34 25.49 -3.29
CA ASP A 217 3.26 24.87 -4.09
C ASP A 217 3.21 25.42 -5.53
N LEU A 218 3.69 26.65 -5.74
CA LEU A 218 3.87 27.28 -7.05
C LEU A 218 4.91 26.55 -7.94
N HIS A 219 5.84 25.81 -7.34
CA HIS A 219 6.95 25.12 -8.00
C HIS A 219 7.00 23.65 -7.56
N CYS A 220 5.97 22.87 -7.89
CA CYS A 220 5.97 21.44 -7.53
C CYS A 220 7.16 20.69 -8.15
N SER A 221 7.91 19.97 -7.32
CA SER A 221 9.00 19.08 -7.73
C SER A 221 8.49 17.67 -8.01
N THR A 222 9.05 17.03 -9.04
CA THR A 222 8.71 15.64 -9.39
C THR A 222 9.10 14.66 -8.27
N ALA A 223 8.18 13.74 -7.95
CA ALA A 223 8.46 12.62 -7.05
C ALA A 223 9.33 11.54 -7.71
N LEU A 224 9.38 11.51 -9.05
CA LEU A 224 10.20 10.57 -9.80
C LEU A 224 11.59 11.17 -10.02
N ARG A 225 12.57 10.73 -9.23
CA ARG A 225 13.95 11.24 -9.27
C ARG A 225 14.91 10.29 -9.98
N THR A 226 14.37 9.40 -10.81
CA THR A 226 15.11 8.34 -11.51
C THR A 226 14.53 8.10 -12.90
N ALA A 227 15.24 7.32 -13.72
CA ALA A 227 14.76 6.91 -15.03
C ALA A 227 13.46 6.12 -14.93
N VAL A 228 12.51 6.39 -15.82
CA VAL A 228 11.18 5.75 -15.89
C VAL A 228 11.22 4.22 -15.72
N PRO A 229 12.01 3.44 -16.48
CA PRO A 229 12.01 1.98 -16.31
C PRO A 229 12.53 1.56 -14.92
N HIS A 230 13.50 2.28 -14.36
CA HIS A 230 14.00 2.01 -13.02
C HIS A 230 12.94 2.34 -11.95
N GLY A 231 12.26 3.46 -12.08
CA GLY A 231 11.14 3.82 -11.20
C GLY A 231 10.02 2.79 -11.24
N ALA A 232 9.65 2.33 -12.43
CA ALA A 232 8.63 1.29 -12.60
C ALA A 232 9.04 -0.04 -11.95
N LEU A 233 10.32 -0.42 -12.02
CA LEU A 233 10.84 -1.59 -11.33
C LEU A 233 10.81 -1.43 -9.80
N VAL A 234 11.15 -0.25 -9.29
CA VAL A 234 11.13 0.05 -7.85
C VAL A 234 9.70 0.00 -7.30
N GLU A 235 8.76 0.71 -7.95
CA GLU A 235 7.34 0.70 -7.58
C GLU A 235 6.71 -0.69 -7.75
N GLY A 236 7.04 -1.40 -8.83
CA GLY A 236 6.58 -2.78 -9.03
C GLY A 236 7.13 -3.76 -8.00
N SER A 237 8.41 -3.64 -7.61
CA SER A 237 9.01 -4.50 -6.59
C SER A 237 8.41 -4.25 -5.21
N GLY A 238 8.19 -2.98 -4.84
CA GLY A 238 7.54 -2.67 -3.56
C GLY A 238 6.09 -3.12 -3.50
N ALA A 239 5.32 -2.93 -4.58
CA ALA A 239 3.98 -3.49 -4.68
C ALA A 239 3.99 -5.02 -4.60
N PHE A 240 4.94 -5.69 -5.27
CA PHE A 240 5.10 -7.15 -5.19
C PHE A 240 5.29 -7.63 -3.75
N PHE A 241 6.24 -7.05 -3.00
CA PHE A 241 6.46 -7.43 -1.61
C PHE A 241 5.25 -7.11 -0.73
N PHE A 242 4.64 -5.92 -0.90
CA PHE A 242 3.43 -5.53 -0.18
C PHE A 242 2.29 -6.55 -0.39
N HIS A 243 1.99 -6.89 -1.65
CA HIS A 243 0.92 -7.84 -1.98
C HIS A 243 1.25 -9.26 -1.52
N LEU A 244 2.50 -9.71 -1.65
CA LEU A 244 2.92 -11.04 -1.20
C LEU A 244 2.79 -11.18 0.32
N THR A 245 3.26 -10.19 1.08
CA THR A 245 3.11 -10.15 2.54
C THR A 245 1.64 -10.05 2.94
N PHE A 246 0.85 -9.22 2.28
CA PHE A 246 -0.58 -9.10 2.53
C PHE A 246 -1.30 -10.44 2.33
N LEU A 247 -1.03 -11.14 1.22
CA LEU A 247 -1.60 -12.47 0.94
C LEU A 247 -1.12 -13.51 1.96
N HIS A 248 0.17 -13.53 2.29
CA HIS A 248 0.73 -14.49 3.25
C HIS A 248 0.14 -14.33 4.66
N LEU A 249 -0.08 -13.08 5.09
CA LEU A 249 -0.59 -12.75 6.42
C LEU A 249 -2.12 -12.61 6.48
N ARG A 250 -2.85 -12.80 5.37
CA ARG A 250 -4.29 -12.52 5.31
C ARG A 250 -5.12 -13.27 6.37
N ASN A 251 -4.72 -14.49 6.69
CA ASN A 251 -5.38 -15.38 7.66
C ASN A 251 -4.83 -15.25 9.09
N THR A 252 -3.87 -14.34 9.32
CA THR A 252 -3.30 -14.08 10.65
C THR A 252 -4.08 -13.00 11.38
N LEU A 253 -3.92 -12.95 12.71
CA LEU A 253 -4.59 -11.95 13.54
C LEU A 253 -4.17 -10.52 13.14
N PRO A 254 -5.10 -9.54 13.18
CA PRO A 254 -4.79 -8.15 12.84
C PRO A 254 -3.63 -7.57 13.65
N VAL A 255 -3.49 -7.98 14.92
CA VAL A 255 -2.40 -7.54 15.81
C VAL A 255 -1.01 -7.91 15.30
N CYS A 256 -0.88 -8.98 14.50
CA CYS A 256 0.38 -9.36 13.86
C CYS A 256 0.48 -8.79 12.44
N ARG A 257 -0.61 -8.88 11.67
CA ARG A 257 -0.65 -8.48 10.27
C ARG A 257 -0.40 -6.98 10.10
N VAL A 258 -1.06 -6.14 10.91
CA VAL A 258 -1.00 -4.68 10.75
C VAL A 258 0.41 -4.14 11.02
N PRO A 259 1.09 -4.46 12.13
CA PRO A 259 2.47 -4.04 12.33
C PRO A 259 3.43 -4.57 11.27
N ALA A 260 3.27 -5.81 10.83
CA ALA A 260 4.14 -6.39 9.80
C ALA A 260 4.03 -5.65 8.46
N VAL A 261 2.82 -5.34 8.02
CA VAL A 261 2.59 -4.57 6.78
C VAL A 261 3.07 -3.13 6.94
N ALA A 262 2.79 -2.48 8.07
CA ALA A 262 3.25 -1.11 8.34
C ALA A 262 4.79 -1.03 8.34
N LEU A 263 5.46 -1.99 8.98
CA LEU A 263 6.92 -2.09 8.99
C LEU A 263 7.49 -2.30 7.58
N LEU A 264 6.90 -3.22 6.82
CA LEU A 264 7.32 -3.46 5.44
C LEU A 264 7.25 -2.19 4.59
N VAL A 265 6.11 -1.51 4.60
CA VAL A 265 5.92 -0.27 3.81
C VAL A 265 6.89 0.82 4.29
N THR A 266 7.13 0.92 5.60
CA THR A 266 8.12 1.85 6.17
C THR A 266 9.54 1.56 5.69
N VAL A 267 9.96 0.29 5.70
CA VAL A 267 11.28 -0.14 5.20
C VAL A 267 11.41 0.16 3.70
N MET A 268 10.35 -0.13 2.93
CA MET A 268 10.32 0.21 1.51
C MET A 268 10.40 1.72 1.28
N ALA A 269 9.72 2.54 2.09
CA ALA A 269 9.82 3.99 2.01
C ALA A 269 11.23 4.51 2.34
N CYS A 270 11.92 3.89 3.31
CA CYS A 270 13.32 4.20 3.59
C CYS A 270 14.24 3.88 2.39
N ALA A 271 14.03 2.72 1.74
CA ALA A 271 14.88 2.27 0.65
C ALA A 271 14.57 2.94 -0.70
N ALA A 272 13.30 3.12 -1.03
CA ALA A 272 12.82 3.59 -2.34
C ALA A 272 12.33 5.04 -2.34
N GLY A 273 12.10 5.64 -1.17
CA GLY A 273 11.61 7.02 -1.03
C GLY A 273 12.42 8.06 -1.80
N PRO A 274 13.77 8.02 -1.76
CA PRO A 274 14.60 8.95 -2.55
C PRO A 274 14.46 8.82 -4.08
N LEU A 275 13.94 7.68 -4.57
CA LEU A 275 13.85 7.38 -6.00
C LEU A 275 12.46 7.69 -6.57
N THR A 276 11.40 7.25 -5.88
CA THR A 276 10.02 7.30 -6.38
C THR A 276 8.99 7.79 -5.35
N SER A 277 9.43 8.15 -4.14
CA SER A 277 8.58 8.37 -2.95
C SER A 277 7.83 7.13 -2.42
N ALA A 278 8.04 5.95 -3.04
CA ALA A 278 7.58 4.65 -2.55
C ALA A 278 6.06 4.58 -2.28
N PHE A 279 5.24 4.97 -3.26
CA PHE A 279 3.79 5.04 -3.06
C PHE A 279 3.13 3.66 -3.09
N PHE A 280 3.49 2.82 -4.06
CA PHE A 280 2.89 1.51 -4.34
C PHE A 280 1.35 1.50 -4.36
N ASN A 281 0.74 2.67 -4.56
CA ASN A 281 -0.68 2.96 -4.51
C ASN A 281 -1.01 3.97 -5.63
N PRO A 282 -1.64 3.52 -6.74
CA PRO A 282 -1.83 4.36 -7.91
C PRO A 282 -2.67 5.62 -7.68
N THR A 283 -3.72 5.57 -6.84
CA THR A 283 -4.55 6.75 -6.56
C THR A 283 -3.83 7.75 -5.66
N LEU A 284 -3.04 7.28 -4.70
CA LEU A 284 -2.19 8.14 -3.88
C LEU A 284 -1.10 8.82 -4.73
N ALA A 285 -0.44 8.06 -5.59
CA ALA A 285 0.58 8.62 -6.49
C ALA A 285 -0.04 9.66 -7.43
N ALA A 286 -1.22 9.38 -8.00
CA ALA A 286 -1.90 10.30 -8.91
C ALA A 286 -2.29 11.63 -8.23
N SER A 287 -2.78 11.59 -6.99
CA SER A 287 -3.17 12.80 -6.27
C SER A 287 -1.96 13.69 -5.92
N VAL A 288 -0.80 13.09 -5.65
CA VAL A 288 0.40 13.81 -5.21
C VAL A 288 1.31 14.25 -6.35
N THR A 289 1.39 13.48 -7.44
CA THR A 289 2.51 13.62 -8.42
C THR A 289 2.08 14.09 -9.81
N PHE A 290 0.87 13.77 -10.27
CA PHE A 290 0.50 13.95 -11.69
C PHE A 290 0.32 15.42 -12.09
N HIS A 291 0.16 16.31 -11.11
CA HIS A 291 0.02 17.75 -11.32
C HIS A 291 1.38 18.47 -11.43
N CYS A 292 2.49 17.77 -11.20
CA CYS A 292 3.82 18.37 -11.11
C CYS A 292 4.58 18.26 -12.43
N SER A 293 5.25 19.34 -12.82
CA SER A 293 6.09 19.39 -14.02
C SER A 293 7.31 18.45 -13.92
N GLY A 294 7.78 17.94 -15.06
CA GLY A 294 9.03 17.14 -15.16
C GLY A 294 8.91 15.86 -15.99
N HIS A 295 7.75 15.20 -15.98
CA HIS A 295 7.47 14.00 -16.77
C HIS A 295 6.09 14.07 -17.40
N THR A 296 5.90 13.32 -18.49
CA THR A 296 4.57 13.20 -19.13
C THR A 296 3.64 12.31 -18.30
N LEU A 297 2.32 12.51 -18.43
CA LEU A 297 1.32 11.67 -17.77
C LEU A 297 1.52 10.17 -18.07
N VAL A 298 1.95 9.83 -19.29
CA VAL A 298 2.21 8.45 -19.70
C VAL A 298 3.41 7.86 -18.94
N GLN A 299 4.48 8.64 -18.74
CA GLN A 299 5.64 8.19 -17.96
C GLN A 299 5.28 7.94 -16.49
N TYR A 300 4.48 8.83 -15.90
CA TYR A 300 3.98 8.61 -14.54
C TYR A 300 3.03 7.41 -14.46
N ALA A 301 2.17 7.19 -15.45
CA ALA A 301 1.31 6.01 -15.52
C ALA A 301 2.15 4.72 -15.63
N GLN A 302 3.24 4.72 -16.40
CA GLN A 302 4.14 3.56 -16.47
C GLN A 302 4.76 3.22 -15.10
N VAL A 303 5.17 4.22 -14.34
CA VAL A 303 5.80 4.01 -13.03
C VAL A 303 4.77 3.65 -11.96
N TYR A 304 3.75 4.49 -11.78
CA TYR A 304 2.86 4.45 -10.63
C TYR A 304 1.56 3.67 -10.84
N TRP A 305 1.22 3.31 -12.08
CA TRP A 305 0.10 2.40 -12.36
C TRP A 305 0.61 1.05 -12.85
N LEU A 306 1.35 1.02 -13.96
CA LEU A 306 1.79 -0.24 -14.57
C LEU A 306 2.76 -1.00 -13.66
N GLY A 307 3.71 -0.33 -13.01
CA GLY A 307 4.62 -0.93 -12.03
C GLY A 307 3.85 -1.66 -10.91
N PRO A 308 3.06 -0.95 -10.09
CA PRO A 308 2.30 -1.57 -9.00
C PRO A 308 1.33 -2.68 -9.44
N LEU A 309 0.65 -2.52 -10.59
CA LEU A 309 -0.20 -3.56 -11.15
C LEU A 309 0.60 -4.82 -11.51
N THR A 310 1.76 -4.66 -12.13
CA THR A 310 2.66 -5.77 -12.47
C THR A 310 3.13 -6.49 -11.21
N GLY A 311 3.55 -5.73 -10.20
CA GLY A 311 3.98 -6.27 -8.91
C GLY A 311 2.89 -7.08 -8.21
N MET A 312 1.66 -6.56 -8.17
CA MET A 312 0.49 -7.26 -7.63
C MET A 312 0.20 -8.58 -8.37
N VAL A 313 0.19 -8.55 -9.70
CA VAL A 313 -0.07 -9.75 -10.51
C VAL A 313 1.01 -10.82 -10.25
N LEU A 314 2.28 -10.44 -10.21
CA LEU A 314 3.38 -11.35 -9.89
C LEU A 314 3.25 -11.95 -8.49
N ALA A 315 2.85 -11.15 -7.49
CA ALA A 315 2.64 -11.62 -6.12
C ALA A 315 1.50 -12.64 -6.03
N VAL A 316 0.37 -12.36 -6.68
CA VAL A 316 -0.77 -13.29 -6.75
C VAL A 316 -0.37 -14.59 -7.44
N LEU A 317 0.33 -14.49 -8.55
CA LEU A 317 0.81 -15.64 -9.30
C LEU A 317 1.78 -16.50 -8.49
N LEU A 318 2.71 -15.88 -7.76
CA LEU A 318 3.65 -16.60 -6.90
C LEU A 318 2.93 -17.30 -5.72
N HIS A 319 1.96 -16.63 -5.12
CA HIS A 319 1.25 -17.14 -3.93
C HIS A 319 0.21 -18.21 -4.26
N HIS A 320 -0.64 -17.98 -5.28
CA HIS A 320 -1.74 -18.89 -5.63
C HIS A 320 -1.44 -19.81 -6.82
N GLY A 321 -0.44 -19.48 -7.65
CA GLY A 321 -0.14 -20.22 -8.89
C GLY A 321 -1.12 -19.98 -10.03
N ARG A 322 -2.24 -19.28 -9.79
CA ARG A 322 -3.34 -19.06 -10.74
C ARG A 322 -4.02 -17.70 -10.53
N LEU A 323 -4.74 -17.25 -11.54
CA LEU A 323 -5.57 -16.04 -11.51
C LEU A 323 -7.01 -16.45 -11.87
N PRO A 324 -7.89 -16.74 -10.89
CA PRO A 324 -9.21 -17.34 -11.12
C PRO A 324 -10.05 -16.68 -12.23
N ARG A 325 -9.97 -15.35 -12.39
CA ARG A 325 -10.69 -14.60 -13.42
C ARG A 325 -10.05 -14.60 -14.81
N LEU A 326 -8.76 -14.88 -14.93
CA LEU A 326 -8.02 -14.83 -16.20
C LEU A 326 -7.57 -16.21 -16.66
N PHE A 327 -6.95 -16.98 -15.77
CA PHE A 327 -6.40 -18.30 -16.02
C PHE A 327 -6.70 -19.23 -14.84
N GLN A 328 -7.58 -20.22 -15.07
CA GLN A 328 -7.89 -21.22 -14.03
C GLN A 328 -6.80 -22.29 -13.86
N ARG A 329 -5.96 -22.48 -14.88
CA ARG A 329 -4.82 -23.41 -14.81
C ARG A 329 -3.68 -22.79 -14.00
N ASN A 330 -3.09 -23.59 -13.10
CA ASN A 330 -1.88 -23.20 -12.39
C ASN A 330 -0.73 -23.03 -13.40
N LEU A 331 -0.23 -21.80 -13.54
CA LEU A 331 0.85 -21.45 -14.48
C LEU A 331 2.21 -21.93 -13.96
N PHE A 332 2.46 -21.82 -12.65
CA PHE A 332 3.73 -22.23 -12.03
C PHE A 332 3.73 -23.66 -11.52
N TYR A 333 2.59 -24.14 -11.03
CA TYR A 333 2.42 -25.49 -10.50
C TYR A 333 1.62 -26.35 -11.48
N SER A 334 2.15 -26.53 -12.69
CA SER A 334 1.59 -27.52 -13.62
C SER A 334 1.89 -28.91 -13.08
N GLN A 335 0.86 -29.62 -12.62
CA GLN A 335 0.96 -31.05 -12.30
C GLN A 335 1.35 -31.78 -13.59
N LYS A 336 2.63 -32.14 -13.75
CA LYS A 336 3.07 -33.13 -14.72
C LYS A 336 2.33 -34.42 -14.36
N ASN A 337 1.29 -34.74 -15.12
CA ASN A 337 0.47 -35.92 -14.91
C ASN A 337 1.38 -37.15 -15.08
N LYS A 338 1.85 -37.73 -13.96
CA LYS A 338 2.84 -38.81 -13.92
C LYS A 338 2.24 -40.19 -14.26
N TYR A 339 0.96 -40.25 -14.63
CA TYR A 339 0.31 -41.47 -15.11
C TYR A 339 -0.28 -41.24 -16.51
N ARG A 340 0.59 -41.33 -17.52
CA ARG A 340 0.15 -41.63 -18.88
C ARG A 340 -0.09 -43.13 -18.93
N ILE A 341 -1.34 -43.55 -18.64
CA ILE A 341 -1.78 -44.93 -18.81
C ILE A 341 -1.44 -45.34 -20.26
N PRO A 342 -0.64 -46.40 -20.51
CA PRO A 342 -0.42 -46.89 -21.85
C PRO A 342 -1.78 -47.31 -22.43
N ARG A 343 -2.15 -46.74 -23.59
CA ARG A 343 -3.29 -47.24 -24.37
C ARG A 343 -3.07 -48.72 -24.63
N ALA A 344 -3.85 -49.58 -23.98
CA ALA A 344 -3.94 -50.98 -24.35
C ALA A 344 -4.41 -51.05 -25.81
N LYS A 345 -3.61 -51.72 -26.63
CA LYS A 345 -3.89 -52.02 -28.03
C LYS A 345 -5.09 -53.00 -28.06
N PRO A 346 -6.18 -52.74 -28.78
CA PRO A 346 -7.24 -53.74 -28.93
C PRO A 346 -6.64 -54.95 -29.65
N ALA A 347 -6.75 -56.13 -29.04
CA ALA A 347 -6.43 -57.39 -29.68
C ALA A 347 -7.40 -57.61 -30.86
N GLN A 348 -6.84 -57.87 -32.03
CA GLN A 348 -7.56 -58.38 -33.19
C GLN A 348 -7.89 -59.86 -32.99
N GLY A 349 -9.11 -60.25 -33.37
CA GLY A 349 -9.44 -61.62 -33.78
C GLY A 349 -10.90 -62.00 -33.54
N PRO A 350 -11.50 -62.90 -34.35
CA PRO A 350 -11.30 -63.14 -35.77
C PRO A 350 -12.61 -62.94 -36.58
N GLY A 351 -12.47 -62.87 -37.90
CA GLY A 351 -13.54 -62.57 -38.85
C GLY A 351 -14.59 -63.66 -39.07
N ASP A 352 -15.71 -63.17 -39.60
CA ASP A 352 -16.58 -63.70 -40.63
C ASP A 352 -17.18 -65.10 -40.49
N THR A 353 -18.53 -65.15 -40.39
CA THR A 353 -19.40 -65.88 -41.35
C THR A 353 -20.85 -65.36 -41.25
N GLU A 354 -21.46 -65.10 -42.40
CA GLU A 354 -22.78 -64.50 -42.64
C GLU A 354 -23.91 -65.57 -42.80
N ARG A 355 -25.15 -65.21 -42.38
CA ARG A 355 -26.50 -65.61 -42.89
C ARG A 355 -27.16 -66.97 -42.48
N PRO A 356 -28.49 -67.18 -42.70
CA PRO A 356 -29.67 -66.43 -42.20
C PRO A 356 -30.91 -67.32 -41.81
N ALA A 357 -31.95 -66.68 -41.24
CA ALA A 357 -33.40 -67.02 -41.28
C ALA A 357 -33.99 -68.26 -40.56
N GLU A 358 -34.89 -67.99 -39.58
CA GLU A 358 -36.18 -68.62 -39.20
C GLU A 358 -36.47 -68.17 -37.74
N GLY A 359 -37.61 -67.68 -37.27
CA GLY A 359 -39.01 -67.87 -37.64
C GLY A 359 -39.76 -68.53 -36.48
N CYS A 360 -40.23 -67.79 -35.45
CA CYS A 360 -41.45 -68.20 -34.71
C CYS A 360 -42.03 -67.11 -33.78
N ARG A 361 -43.36 -67.10 -33.72
CA ARG A 361 -44.27 -66.17 -33.02
C ARG A 361 -44.29 -66.36 -31.50
N GLY A 362 -44.70 -65.30 -30.78
CA GLY A 362 -45.18 -65.37 -29.41
C GLY A 362 -45.84 -64.07 -28.93
N GLN A 363 -47.15 -63.97 -29.10
CA GLN A 363 -48.04 -62.91 -28.59
C GLN A 363 -48.22 -63.00 -27.07
N GLY A 364 -48.46 -61.86 -26.40
CA GLY A 364 -49.46 -61.82 -25.33
C GLY A 364 -49.15 -60.99 -24.07
N LEU A 365 -49.95 -59.93 -23.89
CA LEU A 365 -50.53 -59.43 -22.62
C LEU A 365 -49.54 -58.78 -21.62
N GLY A 366 -49.64 -57.50 -21.24
CA GLY A 366 -50.82 -56.68 -20.99
C GLY A 366 -51.18 -56.72 -19.49
N ARG A 367 -50.73 -55.73 -18.69
CA ARG A 367 -51.49 -55.26 -17.52
C ARG A 367 -51.02 -53.91 -16.96
N ARG A 368 -51.99 -52.98 -16.92
CA ARG A 368 -52.02 -51.71 -16.15
C ARG A 368 -52.13 -51.96 -14.64
N ARG A 369 -51.58 -51.03 -13.84
CA ARG A 369 -52.11 -50.45 -12.58
C ARG A 369 -51.36 -49.12 -12.40
N VAL A 370 -51.94 -47.92 -12.50
CA VAL A 370 -52.97 -47.23 -11.70
C VAL A 370 -52.62 -47.10 -10.21
N GLY A 371 -52.36 -45.84 -9.82
CA GLY A 371 -52.95 -45.25 -8.61
C GLY A 371 -51.96 -44.76 -7.55
N GLY A 372 -52.04 -43.47 -7.19
CA GLY A 372 -51.69 -43.01 -5.83
C GLY A 372 -51.11 -41.61 -5.69
N SER A 373 -51.97 -40.58 -5.77
CA SER A 373 -51.68 -39.22 -5.30
C SER A 373 -51.87 -39.09 -3.77
N ARG A 374 -51.05 -38.26 -3.09
CA ARG A 374 -51.39 -37.39 -1.91
C ARG A 374 -50.09 -36.81 -1.32
N GLN A 375 -49.87 -35.49 -1.39
CA GLN A 375 -50.28 -34.42 -0.46
C GLN A 375 -49.28 -34.15 0.68
N ALA A 376 -48.91 -32.87 0.80
CA ALA A 376 -48.16 -32.23 1.87
C ALA A 376 -49.00 -32.06 3.15
N PRO A 377 -48.36 -31.63 4.26
CA PRO A 377 -48.97 -30.67 5.17
C PRO A 377 -48.06 -29.48 5.52
N ALA A 378 -48.71 -28.43 6.02
CA ALA A 378 -48.19 -27.11 6.36
C ALA A 378 -48.03 -26.90 7.89
N GLY A 379 -47.10 -25.99 8.26
CA GLY A 379 -47.08 -25.15 9.49
C GLY A 379 -46.83 -25.85 10.86
N PRO A 380 -46.48 -25.12 11.95
CA PRO A 380 -46.47 -23.65 12.21
C PRO A 380 -45.03 -23.11 12.54
N GLY A 381 -44.68 -21.82 12.63
CA GLY A 381 -45.28 -20.69 13.33
C GLY A 381 -44.75 -20.61 14.79
N GLY A 382 -43.82 -19.68 15.10
CA GLY A 382 -43.32 -19.48 16.48
C GLY A 382 -42.14 -18.51 16.60
N SER A 383 -42.43 -17.36 17.20
CA SER A 383 -41.59 -16.23 17.59
C SER A 383 -40.57 -16.53 18.71
N LEU A 384 -39.37 -15.93 18.62
CA LEU A 384 -38.62 -15.22 19.68
C LEU A 384 -37.43 -14.47 19.07
#